data_AF-A0AAJ0FWK8-F1
#
_entry.id   AF-A0AAJ0FWK8-F1
#
_cell.length_a   1.000
_cell.length_b   1.000
_cell.length_c   1.000
_cell.angle_alpha   90.00
_cell.angle_beta   90.00
_cell.angle_gamma   90.00
#
_symmetry.space_group_name_H-M   'P 1'
#
loop_
_entity.id
_entity.type
_entity.pdbx_description
1 polymer ?
#
loop_
_entity_poly.entity_id
_entity_poly.type
_entity_poly.pdbx_seq_one_letter_code
_entity_poly.pdbx_strand_id
1 'polypeptide(L)'
;MVSKLGQTLHDKEQAEPICRRQLADGQVDYFGLFLIHFPLPLEFVEPLVRYPPGWFYDGKESIGIPNYQAQSIYDKLEYARIRPATLQIELHPYLQQRNLVNLAREEGMAVTAYSSFSPTGSLSLTWTGLRNVAPLMERGAMAATATKHNKTPAQILLRWATQRGLAVIPKTSRPSIMSQNHESTGFRFDQTDLDRIAKMDLNLRFSKPTNVIAHYANISLPWPMP
;
A
#
# COMPACT_ATOMS: atom_id res chain seq x y z
N MET A 1 12.45 -12.35 -1.02
CA MET A 1 10.98 -12.31 -1.19
C MET A 1 10.33 -11.58 -0.01
N VAL A 2 9.22 -10.87 -0.24
CA VAL A 2 8.40 -10.24 0.82
C VAL A 2 7.06 -10.95 0.90
N SER A 3 6.62 -11.34 2.09
CA SER A 3 5.26 -11.88 2.33
C SER A 3 4.56 -11.14 3.46
N LYS A 4 3.28 -11.47 3.68
CA LYS A 4 2.43 -10.81 4.68
C LYS A 4 1.56 -11.81 5.45
N LEU A 5 1.37 -11.53 6.74
CA LEU A 5 0.41 -12.20 7.60
C LEU A 5 -0.97 -11.54 7.47
N GLY A 6 -1.98 -12.29 7.04
CA GLY A 6 -3.34 -11.81 6.88
C GLY A 6 -4.06 -11.58 8.22
N GLN A 7 -5.12 -10.77 8.20
CA GLN A 7 -5.83 -10.30 9.40
C GLN A 7 -6.47 -11.41 10.25
N THR A 8 -6.98 -12.46 9.61
CA THR A 8 -7.54 -13.65 10.25
C THR A 8 -6.46 -14.61 10.76
N LEU A 9 -5.18 -14.25 10.66
CA LEU A 9 -4.04 -15.10 11.02
C LEU A 9 -3.14 -14.39 12.05
N HIS A 10 -3.66 -13.39 12.75
CA HIS A 10 -2.95 -12.67 13.82
C HIS A 10 -2.95 -13.41 15.16
N ASP A 11 -3.66 -14.53 15.26
CA ASP A 11 -3.58 -15.38 16.43
C ASP A 11 -2.11 -15.78 16.67
N LYS A 12 -1.67 -15.64 17.92
CA LYS A 12 -0.27 -15.79 18.31
C LYS A 12 0.25 -17.19 18.03
N GLU A 13 -0.58 -18.21 18.26
CA GLU A 13 -0.21 -19.61 18.09
C GLU A 13 -0.22 -20.01 16.61
N GLN A 14 -1.01 -19.31 15.79
CA GLN A 14 -1.13 -19.58 14.36
C GLN A 14 -0.11 -18.82 13.50
N ALA A 15 0.44 -17.70 13.97
CA ALA A 15 1.33 -16.85 13.18
C ALA A 15 2.58 -17.59 12.64
N GLU A 16 3.24 -18.41 13.46
CA GLU A 16 4.41 -19.19 13.03
C GLU A 16 4.04 -20.33 12.06
N PRO A 17 3.04 -21.20 12.35
CA PRO A 17 2.59 -22.22 11.40
C PRO A 17 2.25 -21.65 10.01
N ILE A 18 1.57 -20.51 9.96
CA ILE A 18 1.24 -19.83 8.71
C ILE A 18 2.48 -19.33 7.99
N CYS A 19 3.43 -18.74 8.72
CA CYS A 19 4.70 -18.31 8.12
C CYS A 19 5.44 -19.48 7.48
N ARG A 20 5.55 -20.63 8.18
CA ARG A 20 6.16 -21.86 7.64
C ARG A 20 5.42 -22.38 6.42
N ARG A 21 4.09 -22.34 6.43
CA ARG A 21 3.28 -22.74 5.28
C ARG A 21 3.55 -21.86 4.06
N GLN A 22 3.57 -20.55 4.23
CA GLN A 22 3.87 -19.62 3.14
C GLN A 22 5.30 -19.76 2.58
N LEU A 23 6.29 -20.11 3.43
CA LEU A 23 7.64 -20.45 2.97
C LEU A 23 7.62 -21.70 2.07
N ALA A 24 6.89 -22.75 2.49
CA ALA A 24 6.74 -23.97 1.73
C ALA A 24 6.02 -23.75 0.39
N ASP A 25 4.91 -23.00 0.38
CA ASP A 25 4.18 -22.70 -0.86
C ASP A 25 5.02 -21.84 -1.82
N GLY A 26 5.82 -20.92 -1.28
CA GLY A 26 6.74 -20.09 -2.05
C GLY A 26 8.04 -20.82 -2.46
N GLN A 27 8.27 -22.03 -1.96
CA GLN A 27 9.50 -22.82 -2.16
C GLN A 27 10.76 -22.01 -1.82
N VAL A 28 10.77 -21.34 -0.67
CA VAL A 28 11.94 -20.62 -0.16
C VAL A 28 12.21 -20.94 1.30
N ASP A 29 13.46 -20.80 1.71
CA ASP A 29 13.87 -21.06 3.10
C ASP A 29 13.62 -19.87 4.03
N TYR A 30 13.52 -18.65 3.50
CA TYR A 30 13.29 -17.45 4.28
C TYR A 30 12.59 -16.33 3.50
N PHE A 31 11.88 -15.47 4.23
CA PHE A 31 11.45 -14.16 3.72
C PHE A 31 12.51 -13.12 4.05
N GLY A 32 12.86 -12.28 3.07
CA GLY A 32 13.70 -11.10 3.33
C GLY A 32 12.96 -10.04 4.15
N LEU A 33 11.63 -10.09 4.14
CA LEU A 33 10.75 -9.26 4.96
C LEU A 33 9.39 -9.96 5.12
N PHE A 34 8.89 -10.00 6.35
CA PHE A 34 7.56 -10.50 6.68
C PHE A 34 6.74 -9.42 7.37
N LEU A 35 5.61 -9.05 6.79
CA LEU A 35 4.80 -7.92 7.26
C LEU A 35 3.52 -8.40 7.94
N ILE A 36 3.09 -7.70 8.98
CA ILE A 36 1.66 -7.71 9.34
C ILE A 36 0.92 -6.96 8.24
N HIS A 37 -0.02 -7.60 7.56
CA HIS A 37 -0.67 -6.99 6.39
C HIS A 37 -1.47 -5.75 6.78
N PHE A 38 -2.20 -5.81 7.90
CA PHE A 38 -2.98 -4.71 8.45
C PHE A 38 -2.95 -4.73 9.98
N PRO A 39 -2.95 -3.58 10.69
CA PRO A 39 -3.00 -3.53 12.17
C PRO A 39 -4.40 -3.83 12.75
N LEU A 40 -5.17 -4.73 12.13
CA LEU A 40 -6.53 -5.05 12.53
C LEU A 40 -6.69 -6.57 12.60
N PRO A 41 -6.58 -7.21 13.78
CA PRO A 41 -6.88 -8.62 13.93
C PRO A 41 -8.36 -8.88 13.68
N LEU A 42 -8.65 -9.93 12.92
CA LEU A 42 -10.00 -10.47 12.73
C LEU A 42 -10.07 -11.87 13.36
N GLU A 43 -11.28 -12.42 13.44
CA GLU A 43 -11.49 -13.80 13.88
C GLU A 43 -10.63 -14.77 13.06
N PHE A 44 -10.09 -15.77 13.75
CA PHE A 44 -9.24 -16.76 13.11
C PHE A 44 -10.04 -17.60 12.09
N VAL A 45 -9.45 -17.81 10.92
CA VAL A 45 -10.02 -18.69 9.88
C VAL A 45 -8.97 -19.73 9.54
N GLU A 46 -9.33 -21.00 9.73
CA GLU A 46 -8.44 -22.11 9.43
C GLU A 46 -8.00 -22.12 7.96
N PRO A 47 -6.70 -22.35 7.67
CA PRO A 47 -6.21 -22.41 6.30
C PRO A 47 -6.88 -23.48 5.43
N LEU A 48 -7.30 -24.60 6.03
CA LEU A 48 -8.02 -25.66 5.32
C LEU A 48 -9.40 -25.19 4.85
N VAL A 49 -10.02 -24.26 5.58
CA VAL A 49 -11.27 -23.63 5.17
C VAL A 49 -10.99 -22.63 4.05
N ARG A 50 -9.93 -21.82 4.17
CA ARG A 50 -9.56 -20.85 3.14
C ARG A 50 -8.08 -20.46 3.18
N TYR A 51 -7.36 -20.76 2.09
CA TYR A 51 -5.96 -20.36 1.92
C TYR A 51 -5.59 -20.09 0.45
N PRO A 52 -4.90 -18.97 0.13
CA PRO A 52 -4.57 -17.86 1.04
C PRO A 52 -5.85 -17.21 1.60
N PRO A 53 -5.78 -16.58 2.79
CA PRO A 53 -6.93 -15.84 3.31
C PRO A 53 -7.33 -14.81 2.25
N GLY A 54 -8.55 -14.92 1.75
CA GLY A 54 -9.06 -13.96 0.78
C GLY A 54 -9.40 -12.65 1.48
N TRP A 55 -9.78 -11.65 0.68
CA TRP A 55 -10.45 -10.44 1.18
C TRP A 55 -11.90 -10.72 1.65
N PHE A 56 -12.36 -11.96 1.52
CA PHE A 56 -13.75 -12.38 1.68
C PHE A 56 -13.78 -13.71 2.44
N TYR A 57 -14.92 -14.04 3.02
CA TYR A 57 -15.41 -15.39 3.27
C TYR A 57 -16.83 -15.41 2.64
N ASP A 58 -17.26 -16.53 2.05
CA ASP A 58 -18.61 -16.78 1.48
C ASP A 58 -19.29 -15.83 0.44
N GLY A 59 -18.70 -14.71 0.03
CA GLY A 59 -19.31 -13.81 -0.97
C GLY A 59 -20.25 -12.75 -0.40
N LYS A 60 -20.36 -12.63 0.93
CA LYS A 60 -20.93 -11.45 1.60
C LYS A 60 -19.83 -10.60 2.21
N GLU A 61 -19.48 -9.57 1.45
CA GLU A 61 -18.94 -8.25 1.84
C GLU A 61 -17.69 -8.16 2.76
N SER A 62 -16.82 -7.19 2.47
CA SER A 62 -15.41 -7.14 2.88
C SER A 62 -15.08 -6.21 4.05
N ILE A 63 -14.90 -6.66 5.30
CA ILE A 63 -14.32 -5.76 6.33
C ILE A 63 -12.81 -5.66 6.11
N GLY A 64 -12.38 -4.51 5.58
CA GLY A 64 -10.98 -4.10 5.55
C GLY A 64 -10.84 -2.71 6.17
N ILE A 65 -9.75 -2.44 6.88
CA ILE A 65 -9.34 -1.10 7.32
C ILE A 65 -7.79 -1.04 7.19
N PRO A 66 -7.19 -0.01 6.57
CA PRO A 66 -5.81 -0.08 6.08
C PRO A 66 -4.75 0.29 7.12
N ASN A 67 -3.48 0.02 6.77
CA ASN A 67 -2.25 0.79 7.07
C ASN A 67 -2.07 1.36 8.49
N TYR A 68 -0.96 1.00 9.14
CA TYR A 68 -0.46 1.67 10.33
C TYR A 68 -0.45 3.20 10.13
N GLN A 69 -1.18 3.91 10.98
CA GLN A 69 -1.11 5.37 11.12
C GLN A 69 -0.11 5.72 12.23
N ALA A 70 0.18 7.01 12.40
CA ALA A 70 1.13 7.48 13.41
C ALA A 70 0.88 6.89 14.80
N GLN A 71 -0.38 6.88 15.26
CA GLN A 71 -0.75 6.29 16.56
C GLN A 71 -0.36 4.81 16.64
N SER A 72 -0.76 4.00 15.67
CA SER A 72 -0.45 2.58 15.64
C SER A 72 1.06 2.29 15.55
N ILE A 73 1.83 3.19 14.91
CA ILE A 73 3.29 3.09 14.86
C ILE A 73 3.86 3.28 16.26
N TYR A 74 3.48 4.36 16.96
CA TYR A 74 3.92 4.60 18.33
C TYR A 74 3.52 3.46 19.26
N ASP A 75 2.26 3.03 19.22
CA ASP A 75 1.79 1.89 19.99
C ASP A 75 2.65 0.66 19.71
N LYS A 76 2.98 0.39 18.44
CA LYS A 76 3.78 -0.79 18.13
C LYS A 76 5.23 -0.67 18.59
N LEU A 77 5.83 0.51 18.45
CA LEU A 77 7.21 0.76 18.86
C LEU A 77 7.41 0.60 20.37
N GLU A 78 6.37 0.81 21.16
CA GLU A 78 6.41 0.63 22.63
C GLU A 78 6.63 -0.83 23.05
N TYR A 79 5.92 -1.78 22.41
CA TYR A 79 5.92 -3.19 22.85
C TYR A 79 6.71 -4.13 21.93
N ALA A 80 7.19 -3.65 20.78
CA ALA A 80 7.88 -4.49 19.80
C ALA A 80 9.28 -4.89 20.28
N ARG A 81 9.47 -6.19 20.56
CA ARG A 81 10.81 -6.77 20.83
C ARG A 81 11.79 -6.56 19.67
N ILE A 82 11.28 -6.62 18.44
CA ILE A 82 12.01 -6.33 17.20
C ILE A 82 11.29 -5.18 16.53
N ARG A 83 11.97 -4.04 16.37
CA ARG A 83 11.39 -2.87 15.71
C ARG A 83 11.02 -3.17 14.25
N PRO A 84 9.89 -2.65 13.72
CA PRO A 84 9.55 -2.81 12.31
C PRO A 84 10.63 -2.23 11.41
N ALA A 85 11.06 -2.97 10.39
CA ALA A 85 12.08 -2.51 9.45
C ALA A 85 11.51 -1.61 8.33
N THR A 86 10.22 -1.72 8.03
CA THR A 86 9.57 -0.93 6.98
C THR A 86 8.10 -0.67 7.26
N LEU A 87 7.63 0.45 6.73
CA LEU A 87 6.23 0.82 6.65
C LEU A 87 5.76 0.71 5.19
N GLN A 88 4.90 -0.27 4.90
CA GLN A 88 4.28 -0.40 3.58
C GLN A 88 2.92 0.30 3.56
N ILE A 89 2.76 1.35 2.74
CA ILE A 89 1.57 2.22 2.70
C ILE A 89 1.18 2.60 1.28
N GLU A 90 -0.08 2.98 1.09
CA GLU A 90 -0.56 3.57 -0.17
C GLU A 90 0.14 4.91 -0.36
N LEU A 91 0.87 5.10 -1.45
CA LEU A 91 1.58 6.35 -1.66
C LEU A 91 1.74 6.63 -3.15
N HIS A 92 1.24 7.79 -3.55
CA HIS A 92 1.23 8.30 -4.92
C HIS A 92 1.00 9.82 -4.88
N PRO A 93 1.12 10.56 -6.00
CA PRO A 93 1.00 12.02 -5.98
C PRO A 93 -0.30 12.59 -5.40
N TYR A 94 -1.43 11.89 -5.53
CA TYR A 94 -2.71 12.27 -4.90
C TYR A 94 -2.81 11.98 -3.39
N LEU A 95 -1.85 11.25 -2.82
CA LEU A 95 -1.80 10.86 -1.42
C LEU A 95 -0.33 10.69 -1.00
N GLN A 96 0.33 11.79 -0.65
CA GLN A 96 1.78 11.77 -0.46
C GLN A 96 2.21 11.38 0.95
N GLN A 97 1.27 11.43 1.91
CA GLN A 97 1.42 11.05 3.32
C GLN A 97 2.71 11.58 3.97
N ARG A 98 3.06 12.85 3.74
CA ARG A 98 4.38 13.42 4.11
C ARG A 98 4.74 13.22 5.58
N ASN A 99 3.80 13.48 6.49
CA ASN A 99 4.03 13.32 7.93
C ASN A 99 4.34 11.86 8.30
N LEU A 100 3.62 10.91 7.70
CA LEU A 100 3.82 9.49 7.96
C LEU A 100 5.15 8.97 7.39
N VAL A 101 5.56 9.49 6.23
CA VAL A 101 6.88 9.20 5.64
C VAL A 101 8.01 9.76 6.50
N ASN A 102 7.85 10.97 7.02
CA ASN A 102 8.84 11.59 7.91
C ASN A 102 8.95 10.84 9.23
N LEU A 103 7.82 10.51 9.86
CA LEU A 103 7.79 9.67 11.07
C LEU A 103 8.50 8.33 10.84
N ALA A 104 8.20 7.65 9.73
CA ALA A 104 8.86 6.39 9.42
C ALA A 104 10.37 6.54 9.30
N ARG A 105 10.84 7.62 8.65
CA ARG A 105 12.27 7.92 8.52
C ARG A 105 12.92 8.24 9.87
N GLU A 106 12.26 9.05 10.70
CA GLU A 106 12.74 9.41 12.05
C GLU A 106 12.88 8.17 12.94
N GLU A 107 11.98 7.19 12.79
CA GLU A 107 12.02 5.91 13.50
C GLU A 107 12.93 4.86 12.85
N GLY A 108 13.68 5.22 11.81
CA GLY A 108 14.63 4.34 11.12
C GLY A 108 13.98 3.28 10.22
N MET A 109 12.70 3.44 9.87
CA MET A 109 11.96 2.54 8.99
C MET A 109 12.11 2.96 7.52
N ALA A 110 12.34 1.97 6.65
CA ALA A 110 12.13 2.17 5.22
C ALA A 110 10.63 2.38 4.92
N VAL A 111 10.31 3.01 3.78
CA VAL A 111 8.91 3.12 3.33
C VAL A 111 8.75 2.41 1.99
N THR A 112 7.75 1.56 1.88
CA THR A 112 7.37 0.89 0.61
C THR A 112 6.01 1.40 0.14
N ALA A 113 5.99 2.06 -1.01
CA ALA A 113 4.78 2.57 -1.64
C ALA A 113 4.07 1.47 -2.45
N TYR A 114 2.79 1.23 -2.14
CA TYR A 114 1.89 0.42 -2.97
C TYR A 114 0.85 1.30 -3.69
N SER A 115 0.16 0.72 -4.68
CA SER A 115 -0.85 1.41 -5.51
C SER A 115 -0.31 2.66 -6.24
N SER A 116 0.96 2.63 -6.65
CA SER A 116 1.65 3.76 -7.27
C SER A 116 1.04 4.28 -8.58
N PHE A 117 0.16 3.51 -9.22
CA PHE A 117 -0.39 3.78 -10.56
C PHE A 117 -1.85 4.23 -10.61
N SER A 118 -2.55 4.32 -9.47
CA SER A 118 -4.01 4.14 -9.44
C SER A 118 -4.41 2.70 -9.77
N PRO A 119 -5.60 2.20 -9.40
CA PRO A 119 -5.98 0.82 -9.68
C PRO A 119 -6.17 0.61 -11.19
N THR A 120 -5.12 0.13 -11.86
CA THR A 120 -5.11 -0.20 -13.28
C THR A 120 -5.84 -1.50 -13.62
N GLY A 121 -6.39 -2.21 -12.63
CA GLY A 121 -7.06 -3.50 -12.86
C GLY A 121 -7.90 -4.04 -11.70
N SER A 122 -8.29 -3.20 -10.74
CA SER A 122 -9.19 -3.57 -9.64
C SER A 122 -9.75 -2.30 -9.01
N LEU A 123 -10.72 -1.70 -9.68
CA LEU A 123 -11.70 -0.89 -8.98
C LEU A 123 -13.04 -1.54 -9.26
N SER A 124 -13.64 -2.07 -8.20
CA SER A 124 -15.04 -1.76 -7.93
C SER A 124 -15.12 -0.22 -7.95
N LEU A 125 -15.37 0.34 -9.13
CA LEU A 125 -15.52 1.77 -9.42
C LEU A 125 -16.85 2.32 -8.85
N THR A 126 -17.31 1.79 -7.72
CA THR A 126 -18.54 2.23 -7.05
C THR A 126 -18.29 3.41 -6.10
N TRP A 127 -17.05 3.92 -6.00
CA TRP A 127 -16.78 5.12 -5.21
C TRP A 127 -17.16 6.40 -5.97
N THR A 128 -18.06 7.19 -5.41
CA THR A 128 -18.58 8.44 -5.97
C THR A 128 -17.56 9.58 -5.98
N GLY A 129 -16.59 9.59 -5.06
CA GLY A 129 -15.60 10.68 -4.99
C GLY A 129 -14.47 10.61 -6.03
N LEU A 130 -14.33 9.49 -6.77
CA LEU A 130 -13.34 9.34 -7.85
C LEU A 130 -13.92 9.82 -9.18
N ARG A 131 -15.26 9.96 -9.27
CA ARG A 131 -15.97 10.28 -10.51
C ARG A 131 -15.57 11.63 -11.10
N ASN A 132 -15.12 12.55 -10.26
CA ASN A 132 -14.73 13.91 -10.66
C ASN A 132 -13.21 14.15 -10.59
N VAL A 133 -12.39 13.11 -10.39
CA VAL A 133 -10.94 13.24 -10.31
C VAL A 133 -10.33 12.58 -11.53
N ALA A 134 -9.60 13.37 -12.32
CA ALA A 134 -8.87 12.85 -13.48
C ALA A 134 -7.94 11.70 -13.06
N PRO A 135 -7.87 10.60 -13.83
CA PRO A 135 -6.96 9.49 -13.54
C PRO A 135 -5.53 10.00 -13.29
N LEU A 136 -4.85 9.41 -12.31
CA LEU A 136 -3.51 9.85 -11.90
C LEU A 136 -2.53 9.87 -13.08
N MET A 137 -2.64 8.90 -13.98
CA MET A 137 -1.81 8.80 -15.19
C MET A 137 -2.11 9.88 -16.25
N GLU A 138 -3.30 10.48 -16.21
CA GLU A 138 -3.82 11.38 -17.26
C GLU A 138 -3.80 12.86 -16.84
N ARG A 139 -3.47 13.17 -15.58
CA ARG A 139 -3.42 14.57 -15.14
C ARG A 139 -2.31 15.34 -15.84
N GLY A 140 -2.59 16.57 -16.27
CA GLY A 140 -1.67 17.40 -17.06
C GLY A 140 -0.27 17.59 -16.45
N ALA A 141 -0.12 17.59 -15.12
CA ALA A 141 1.18 17.64 -14.47
C ALA A 141 2.04 16.38 -14.75
N MET A 142 1.42 15.19 -14.79
CA MET A 142 2.09 13.94 -15.11
C MET A 142 2.46 13.87 -16.59
N ALA A 143 1.56 14.31 -17.47
CA ALA A 143 1.80 14.36 -18.91
C ALA A 143 2.95 15.33 -19.25
N ALA A 144 2.92 16.55 -18.72
CA ALA A 144 3.98 17.53 -18.96
C ALA A 144 5.35 17.04 -18.44
N THR A 145 5.37 16.40 -17.28
CA THR A 145 6.60 15.82 -16.72
C THR A 145 7.08 14.62 -17.55
N ALA A 146 6.17 13.77 -18.02
CA ALA A 146 6.45 12.65 -18.91
C ALA A 146 7.09 13.13 -20.23
N THR A 147 6.52 14.16 -20.86
CA THR A 147 7.08 14.78 -22.07
C THR A 147 8.47 15.37 -21.81
N LYS A 148 8.64 16.15 -20.74
CA LYS A 148 9.94 16.77 -20.38
C LYS A 148 11.08 15.73 -20.28
N HIS A 149 10.79 14.57 -19.69
CA HIS A 149 11.81 13.54 -19.45
C HIS A 149 11.88 12.47 -20.54
N ASN A 150 11.02 12.56 -21.57
CA ASN A 150 10.84 11.50 -22.58
C ASN A 150 10.60 10.12 -21.93
N LYS A 151 9.65 10.08 -20.99
CA LYS A 151 9.27 8.88 -20.22
C LYS A 151 7.77 8.69 -20.20
N THR A 152 7.31 7.51 -19.81
CA THR A 152 5.87 7.26 -19.63
C THR A 152 5.37 7.80 -18.29
N PRO A 153 4.07 8.12 -18.15
CA PRO A 153 3.49 8.49 -16.86
C PRO A 153 3.76 7.47 -15.74
N ALA A 154 3.78 6.17 -16.06
CA ALA A 154 4.14 5.11 -15.12
C ALA A 154 5.57 5.27 -14.60
N GLN A 155 6.54 5.52 -15.50
CA GLN A 155 7.92 5.78 -15.12
C GLN A 155 8.05 7.05 -14.27
N ILE A 156 7.29 8.11 -14.56
CA ILE A 156 7.26 9.32 -13.74
C ILE A 156 6.77 9.02 -12.32
N LEU A 157 5.70 8.22 -12.16
CA LEU A 157 5.15 7.85 -10.85
C LEU A 157 6.14 7.03 -10.02
N LEU A 158 6.78 6.02 -10.63
CA LEU A 158 7.79 5.21 -9.96
C LEU A 158 9.03 6.04 -9.61
N ARG A 159 9.48 6.89 -10.54
CA ARG A 159 10.64 7.74 -10.27
C ARG A 159 10.37 8.71 -9.14
N TRP A 160 9.15 9.21 -9.01
CA TRP A 160 8.81 10.19 -8.00
C TRP A 160 8.96 9.62 -6.59
N ALA A 161 8.50 8.38 -6.39
CA ALA A 161 8.67 7.69 -5.12
C ALA A 161 10.14 7.29 -4.89
N THR A 162 10.80 6.68 -5.88
CA THR A 162 12.18 6.18 -5.73
C THR A 162 13.21 7.30 -5.51
N GLN A 163 13.07 8.45 -6.18
CA GLN A 163 13.95 9.59 -5.97
C GLN A 163 13.81 10.19 -4.56
N ARG A 164 12.69 9.97 -3.88
CA ARG A 164 12.46 10.38 -2.49
C ARG A 164 12.97 9.35 -1.47
N GLY A 165 13.68 8.31 -1.93
CA GLY A 165 14.21 7.24 -1.10
C GLY A 165 13.16 6.20 -0.69
N LEU A 166 12.03 6.12 -1.40
CA LEU A 166 10.95 5.17 -1.11
C LEU A 166 11.08 3.95 -2.02
N ALA A 167 10.84 2.75 -1.48
CA ALA A 167 10.67 1.56 -2.30
C ALA A 167 9.30 1.58 -3.00
N VAL A 168 9.19 0.93 -4.16
CA VAL A 168 7.93 0.80 -4.93
C VAL A 168 7.73 -0.66 -5.32
N ILE A 169 6.47 -1.10 -5.37
CA ILE A 169 6.10 -2.48 -5.75
C ILE A 169 5.03 -2.52 -6.87
N PRO A 170 5.36 -2.04 -8.09
CA PRO A 170 4.41 -2.03 -9.19
C PRO A 170 4.01 -3.44 -9.62
N LYS A 171 2.71 -3.73 -9.64
CA LYS A 171 2.17 -5.01 -10.12
C LYS A 171 2.05 -5.01 -11.65
N THR A 172 2.59 -6.03 -12.30
CA THR A 172 2.30 -6.38 -13.70
C THR A 172 2.64 -7.85 -13.93
N SER A 173 1.97 -8.51 -14.86
CA SER A 173 2.34 -9.83 -15.40
C SER A 173 2.92 -9.74 -16.82
N ARG A 174 2.96 -8.54 -17.40
CA ARG A 174 3.43 -8.30 -18.77
C ARG A 174 4.94 -8.00 -18.77
N PRO A 175 5.79 -8.83 -19.39
CA PRO A 175 7.25 -8.63 -19.38
C PRO A 175 7.70 -7.27 -19.93
N SER A 176 7.04 -6.77 -20.98
CA SER A 176 7.36 -5.45 -21.55
C SER A 176 7.13 -4.30 -20.55
N ILE A 177 6.06 -4.39 -19.76
CA ILE A 177 5.76 -3.40 -18.70
C ILE A 177 6.72 -3.58 -17.53
N MET A 178 7.15 -4.80 -17.20
CA MET A 178 8.18 -5.04 -16.18
C MET A 178 9.48 -4.34 -16.55
N SER A 179 9.97 -4.54 -17.78
CA SER A 179 11.18 -3.88 -18.28
C SER A 179 11.04 -2.36 -18.25
N GLN A 180 9.93 -1.82 -18.74
CA GLN A 180 9.67 -0.39 -18.73
C GLN A 180 9.65 0.21 -17.31
N ASN A 181 9.03 -0.48 -16.35
CA ASN A 181 8.98 -0.05 -14.95
C ASN A 181 10.38 -0.06 -14.31
N HIS A 182 11.21 -1.05 -14.66
CA HIS A 182 12.58 -1.18 -14.14
C HIS A 182 13.47 0.02 -14.56
N GLU A 183 13.29 0.54 -15.76
CA GLU A 183 14.03 1.70 -16.29
C GLU A 183 13.66 3.04 -15.63
N SER A 184 12.68 3.06 -14.72
CA SER A 184 12.20 4.30 -14.08
C SER A 184 13.25 5.02 -13.25
N THR A 185 14.37 4.38 -12.88
CA THR A 185 15.43 5.00 -12.06
C THR A 185 16.52 5.70 -12.88
N GLY A 186 16.50 5.58 -14.22
CA GLY A 186 17.54 6.08 -15.12
C GLY A 186 17.49 7.58 -15.46
N PHE A 187 16.65 8.37 -14.80
CA PHE A 187 16.53 9.82 -15.00
C PHE A 187 16.28 10.52 -13.67
N ARG A 188 16.29 11.85 -13.59
CA ARG A 188 16.14 12.59 -12.31
C ARG A 188 15.23 13.79 -12.46
N PHE A 189 14.31 13.96 -11.50
CA PHE A 189 13.53 15.18 -11.34
C PHE A 189 14.39 16.30 -10.77
N ASP A 190 14.22 17.50 -11.31
CA ASP A 190 14.66 18.72 -10.64
C ASP A 190 13.64 19.17 -9.61
N GLN A 191 13.96 20.24 -8.89
CA GLN A 191 13.07 20.78 -7.86
C GLN A 191 11.74 21.27 -8.44
N THR A 192 11.74 21.81 -9.66
CA THR A 192 10.51 22.29 -10.31
C THR A 192 9.54 21.15 -10.59
N ASP A 193 10.04 19.99 -11.03
CA ASP A 193 9.22 18.80 -11.23
C ASP A 193 8.65 18.29 -9.90
N LEU A 194 9.48 18.22 -8.86
CA LEU A 194 9.05 17.81 -7.53
C LEU A 194 8.00 18.75 -6.94
N ASP A 195 8.16 20.06 -7.11
CA ASP A 195 7.21 21.08 -6.64
C ASP A 195 5.87 21.01 -7.39
N ARG A 196 5.90 20.70 -8.68
CA ARG A 196 4.67 20.47 -9.47
C ARG A 196 3.92 19.25 -8.97
N ILE A 197 4.63 18.14 -8.74
CA ILE A 197 4.01 16.91 -8.21
C ILE A 197 3.55 17.12 -6.77
N ALA A 198 4.27 17.90 -5.97
CA ALA A 198 3.91 18.25 -4.59
C ALA A 198 2.52 18.92 -4.48
N LYS A 199 2.12 19.71 -5.48
CA LYS A 199 0.80 20.35 -5.57
C LYS A 199 -0.32 19.40 -5.97
N MET A 200 0.00 18.14 -6.28
CA MET A 200 -0.99 17.14 -6.66
C MET A 200 -1.65 16.46 -5.47
N ASP A 201 -1.19 16.68 -4.24
CA ASP A 201 -1.77 16.01 -3.08
C ASP A 201 -3.23 16.44 -2.88
N LEU A 202 -4.13 15.46 -2.90
CA LEU A 202 -5.58 15.64 -2.68
C LEU A 202 -6.02 14.94 -1.39
N ASN A 203 -5.07 14.37 -0.63
CA ASN A 203 -5.34 13.44 0.46
C ASN A 203 -6.30 12.31 0.04
N LEU A 204 -6.17 11.87 -1.22
CA LEU A 204 -7.11 10.96 -1.87
C LEU A 204 -6.56 9.54 -1.89
N ARG A 205 -7.13 8.67 -1.05
CA ARG A 205 -6.87 7.22 -1.08
C ARG A 205 -7.71 6.56 -2.18
N PHE A 206 -7.08 5.75 -3.03
CA PHE A 206 -7.75 4.80 -3.92
C PHE A 206 -8.15 3.53 -3.18
N SER A 207 -7.39 3.12 -2.17
CA SER A 207 -7.72 1.99 -1.31
C SER A 207 -8.45 2.47 -0.04
N LYS A 208 -9.75 2.78 -0.16
CA LYS A 208 -10.64 3.05 0.99
C LYS A 208 -11.56 1.87 1.28
N PRO A 209 -11.35 1.14 2.37
CA PRO A 209 -12.21 0.01 2.71
C PRO A 209 -13.36 0.36 3.70
N THR A 210 -13.57 1.65 4.01
CA THR A 210 -14.65 2.15 4.91
C THR A 210 -16.07 1.89 4.41
N ASN A 211 -16.28 1.58 3.13
CA ASN A 211 -17.62 1.29 2.59
C ASN A 211 -18.24 -0.02 3.08
N VAL A 212 -17.48 -0.84 3.82
CA VAL A 212 -18.04 -2.03 4.45
C VAL A 212 -18.39 -1.79 5.92
N ILE A 213 -17.85 -0.75 6.55
CA ILE A 213 -18.18 -0.47 7.96
C ILE A 213 -19.62 0.04 8.09
N ALA A 214 -20.14 0.81 7.15
CA ALA A 214 -21.53 1.31 7.20
C ALA A 214 -22.59 0.21 7.06
N HIS A 215 -22.24 -0.94 6.46
CA HIS A 215 -23.15 -2.08 6.33
C HIS A 215 -23.17 -2.95 7.61
N TYR A 216 -22.13 -2.88 8.45
CA TYR A 216 -21.94 -3.79 9.60
C TYR A 216 -21.78 -3.10 10.97
N ALA A 217 -21.70 -1.77 11.04
CA ALA A 217 -21.49 -1.07 12.31
C ALA A 217 -22.79 -0.87 13.10
N ASN A 218 -23.10 -1.86 13.94
CA ASN A 218 -23.49 -1.58 15.33
C ASN A 218 -22.23 -1.58 16.25
N ILE A 219 -21.05 -1.30 15.67
CA ILE A 219 -19.77 -1.23 16.37
C ILE A 219 -19.34 0.23 16.42
N SER A 220 -19.23 0.76 17.63
CA SER A 220 -18.71 2.11 17.91
C SER A 220 -17.27 2.21 17.40
N LEU A 221 -17.05 2.99 16.34
CA LEU A 221 -15.69 3.34 15.93
C LEU A 221 -15.10 4.35 16.93
N PRO A 222 -13.79 4.28 17.25
CA PRO A 222 -13.13 5.23 18.16
C PRO A 222 -12.87 6.61 17.54
N TRP A 223 -13.56 6.99 16.47
CA TRP A 223 -13.24 8.19 15.68
C TRP A 223 -14.47 9.10 15.52
N PRO A 224 -14.34 10.42 15.70
CA PRO A 224 -15.34 11.37 15.24
C PRO A 224 -15.29 11.47 13.70
N MET A 225 -16.46 11.35 13.07
CA MET A 225 -16.63 11.62 11.63
C MET A 225 -16.64 13.15 11.42
N PRO A 226 -15.83 13.70 10.50
CA PRO A 226 -16.01 15.07 10.01
C PRO A 226 -17.22 15.21 9.09
#